data_AF-A0A544WZX3-F1
#
_entry.id   AF-A0A544WZX3-F1
#
_cell.length_a   1.000
_cell.length_b   1.000
_cell.length_c   1.000
_cell.angle_alpha   90.00
_cell.angle_beta   90.00
_cell.angle_gamma   90.00
#
_symmetry.space_group_name_H-M   'P 1'
#
loop_
_entity.id
_entity.type
_entity.pdbx_description
1 polymer ?
#
loop_
_entity_poly.entity_id
_entity_poly.type
_entity_poly.pdbx_seq_one_letter_code
_entity_poly.pdbx_strand_id
1 'polypeptide(L)'
;ARKTPKITEVLPLLYLHGLSSGDFVPALGQFLGSAAGLSAPVITKLTEQWKAEQRAFADRDLSSVDYVYLWADGVHVNVRLEEHRLCLLVMIGVRADGRKELIA
;
A
#
# COMPACT_ATOMS: atom_id res chain seq x y z
N ALA A 1 -27.85 -7.35 0.51
CA ALA A 1 -27.69 -6.00 1.08
C ALA A 1 -26.88 -5.13 0.12
N ARG A 2 -27.36 -3.93 -0.21
CA ARG A 2 -26.70 -3.00 -1.15
C ARG A 2 -25.49 -2.37 -0.44
N LYS A 3 -24.29 -2.49 -1.00
CA LYS A 3 -23.10 -1.80 -0.49
C LYS A 3 -23.34 -0.29 -0.53
N THR A 4 -23.21 0.38 0.60
CA THR A 4 -23.08 1.84 0.63
C THR A 4 -21.67 2.22 0.17
N PRO A 5 -21.50 3.22 -0.72
CA PRO A 5 -20.19 3.64 -1.26
C PRO A 5 -19.13 3.89 -0.18
N LYS A 6 -19.56 4.38 0.98
CA LYS A 6 -18.72 4.68 2.14
C LYS A 6 -17.97 3.47 2.70
N ILE A 7 -18.53 2.25 2.63
CA ILE A 7 -17.85 1.06 3.16
C ILE A 7 -16.69 0.66 2.24
N THR A 8 -16.86 0.73 0.91
CA THR A 8 -15.79 0.38 -0.02
C THR A 8 -14.59 1.32 0.05
N GLU A 9 -14.81 2.58 0.41
CA GLU A 9 -13.74 3.59 0.57
C GLU A 9 -12.88 3.38 1.82
N VAL A 10 -13.42 2.75 2.88
CA VAL A 10 -12.67 2.53 4.14
C VAL A 10 -11.89 1.22 4.15
N LEU A 11 -12.22 0.26 3.29
CA LEU A 11 -11.52 -1.03 3.25
C LEU A 11 -10.02 -0.89 2.93
N PRO A 12 -9.58 -0.05 1.97
CA PRO A 12 -8.16 0.22 1.76
C PRO A 12 -7.50 0.84 3.01
N LEU A 13 -8.16 1.79 3.66
CA LEU A 13 -7.62 2.41 4.88
C LEU A 13 -7.39 1.38 5.99
N LEU A 14 -8.31 0.44 6.18
CA LEU A 14 -8.16 -0.63 7.17
C LEU A 14 -6.97 -1.54 6.85
N TYR A 15 -6.75 -1.87 5.57
CA TYR A 15 -5.58 -2.64 5.16
C TYR A 15 -4.29 -1.85 5.39
N LEU A 16 -4.28 -0.56 5.05
CA LEU A 16 -3.14 0.34 5.30
C LEU A 16 -2.81 0.44 6.79
N HIS A 17 -3.82 0.42 7.66
CA HIS A 17 -3.65 0.39 9.12
C HIS A 17 -3.30 -0.99 9.68
N GLY A 18 -3.05 -1.99 8.83
CA GLY A 18 -2.50 -3.29 9.23
C GLY A 18 -3.54 -4.39 9.45
N LEU A 19 -4.81 -4.19 9.07
CA LEU A 19 -5.78 -5.28 9.07
C LEU A 19 -5.44 -6.27 7.95
N SER A 20 -5.14 -7.51 8.32
CA SER A 20 -4.86 -8.58 7.35
C SER A 20 -6.09 -8.84 6.47
N SER A 21 -5.88 -9.19 5.20
CA SER A 21 -6.96 -9.59 4.28
C SER A 21 -7.86 -10.69 4.85
N GLY A 22 -7.29 -11.63 5.62
CA GLY A 22 -8.03 -12.71 6.28
C GLY A 22 -8.91 -12.24 7.45
N ASP A 23 -8.58 -11.10 8.05
CA ASP A 23 -9.25 -10.58 9.25
C ASP A 23 -10.41 -9.64 8.94
N PHE A 24 -10.58 -9.23 7.67
CA PHE A 24 -11.70 -8.38 7.26
C PHE A 24 -13.07 -8.97 7.57
N VAL A 25 -13.27 -10.27 7.26
CA VAL A 25 -14.56 -10.92 7.49
C VAL A 25 -14.85 -11.07 8.99
N PRO A 26 -13.92 -11.58 9.83
CA PRO A 26 -14.09 -11.59 11.28
C PRO A 26 -14.29 -10.20 11.90
N ALA A 27 -13.50 -9.20 11.50
CA ALA A 27 -13.52 -7.88 12.13
C ALA A 27 -14.76 -7.05 11.76
N LEU A 28 -15.20 -7.12 10.50
CA LEU A 28 -16.30 -6.28 10.01
C LEU A 28 -17.64 -7.03 9.97
N GLY A 29 -17.64 -8.36 9.91
CA GLY A 29 -18.88 -9.16 9.82
C GLY A 29 -19.80 -8.98 11.03
N GLN A 30 -19.24 -8.92 12.24
CA GLN A 30 -20.02 -8.65 13.47
C GLN A 30 -20.53 -7.21 13.52
N PHE A 31 -19.70 -6.24 13.10
CA PHE A 31 -20.06 -4.82 13.12
C PHE A 31 -21.14 -4.47 12.08
N LEU A 32 -21.07 -5.09 10.90
CA LEU A 32 -22.01 -4.85 9.80
C LEU A 32 -23.26 -5.75 9.84
N GLY A 33 -23.30 -6.71 10.78
CA GLY A 33 -24.38 -7.71 10.88
C GLY A 33 -24.45 -8.67 9.69
N SER A 34 -23.47 -8.64 8.77
CA SER A 34 -23.40 -9.49 7.58
C SER A 34 -21.99 -9.49 6.99
N ALA A 35 -21.56 -10.66 6.49
CA ALA A 35 -20.33 -10.80 5.71
C ALA A 35 -20.53 -10.47 4.20
N ALA A 36 -21.75 -10.17 3.78
CA ALA A 36 -22.08 -9.95 2.37
C ALA A 36 -21.30 -8.73 1.82
N GLY A 37 -20.40 -9.00 0.87
CA GLY A 37 -19.58 -7.97 0.23
C GLY A 37 -18.16 -7.80 0.76
N LEU A 38 -17.77 -8.57 1.78
CA LEU A 38 -16.41 -8.64 2.35
C LEU A 38 -15.59 -9.83 1.82
N SER A 39 -16.02 -10.45 0.73
CA SER A 39 -15.34 -11.63 0.15
C SER A 39 -13.90 -11.30 -0.26
N ALA A 40 -12.98 -12.26 -0.14
CA ALA A 40 -11.58 -12.11 -0.54
C ALA A 40 -11.37 -11.44 -1.92
N PRO A 41 -12.14 -11.75 -2.99
CA PRO A 41 -11.98 -11.08 -4.29
C PRO A 41 -12.22 -9.57 -4.27
N VAL A 42 -13.08 -9.09 -3.36
CA VAL A 42 -13.33 -7.65 -3.18
C VAL A 42 -12.11 -6.99 -2.57
N ILE A 43 -11.49 -7.62 -1.57
CA ILE A 43 -10.28 -7.13 -0.90
C ILE A 43 -9.10 -7.15 -1.88
N THR A 44 -8.94 -8.23 -2.66
CA THR A 44 -7.93 -8.32 -3.72
C THR A 44 -8.12 -7.25 -4.80
N LYS A 45 -9.36 -6.91 -5.16
CA LYS A 45 -9.60 -5.84 -6.14
C LYS A 45 -9.15 -4.46 -5.63
N LEU A 46 -9.17 -4.22 -4.32
CA LEU A 46 -8.65 -2.97 -3.74
C LEU A 46 -7.13 -2.87 -3.88
N THR A 47 -6.41 -3.99 -3.78
CA THR A 47 -4.95 -3.97 -3.92
C THR A 47 -4.49 -3.84 -5.36
N GLU A 48 -5.32 -4.18 -6.35
CA GLU A 48 -4.98 -3.98 -7.77
C GLU A 48 -4.80 -2.52 -8.16
N GLN A 49 -5.62 -1.62 -7.60
CA GLN A 49 -5.44 -0.18 -7.80
C GLN A 49 -4.08 0.28 -7.26
N TRP A 50 -3.74 -0.09 -6.02
CA TRP A 50 -2.46 0.26 -5.42
C TRP A 50 -1.25 -0.35 -6.13
N LYS A 51 -1.39 -1.56 -6.68
CA LYS A 51 -0.35 -2.15 -7.54
C LYS A 51 -0.14 -1.31 -8.80
N ALA A 52 -1.21 -0.78 -9.39
CA ALA A 52 -1.10 0.10 -10.55
C ALA A 52 -0.46 1.45 -10.17
N GLU A 53 -0.86 2.03 -9.04
CA GLU A 53 -0.25 3.26 -8.50
C GLU A 53 1.22 3.06 -8.16
N GLN A 54 1.60 1.92 -7.58
CA GLN A 54 3.00 1.59 -7.28
C GLN A 54 3.83 1.43 -8.55
N ARG A 55 3.29 0.79 -9.60
CA ARG A 55 3.98 0.70 -10.91
C ARG A 55 4.15 2.08 -11.53
N ALA A 56 3.09 2.89 -11.55
CA ALA A 56 3.15 4.25 -12.06
C ALA A 56 4.15 5.12 -11.27
N PHE A 57 4.23 4.93 -9.95
CA PHE A 57 5.24 5.54 -9.12
C PHE A 57 6.65 5.08 -9.53
N ALA A 58 6.89 3.78 -9.66
CA ALA A 58 8.20 3.23 -10.03
C ALA A 58 8.67 3.65 -11.44
N ASP A 59 7.73 3.80 -12.38
CA ASP A 59 8.02 4.14 -13.79
C ASP A 59 8.09 5.66 -14.06
N ARG A 60 7.82 6.51 -13.05
CA ARG A 60 7.78 7.96 -13.27
C ARG A 60 9.15 8.53 -13.59
N ASP A 61 9.18 9.53 -14.47
CA ASP A 61 10.40 10.24 -14.79
C ASP A 61 10.81 11.21 -13.66
N LEU A 62 12.07 11.13 -13.24
CA LEU A 62 12.68 11.97 -12.23
C LEU A 62 13.70 12.96 -12.82
N SER A 63 13.97 12.90 -14.13
CA SER A 63 15.02 13.67 -14.81
C SER A 63 14.82 15.19 -14.77
N SER A 64 13.58 15.64 -14.58
CA SER A 64 13.22 17.06 -14.46
C SER A 64 13.44 17.65 -13.07
N VAL A 65 14.01 16.87 -12.14
CA VAL A 65 14.17 17.26 -10.74
C VAL A 65 15.64 17.26 -10.34
N ASP A 66 16.14 18.43 -9.95
CA ASP A 66 17.48 18.57 -9.37
C ASP A 66 17.48 18.18 -7.88
N TYR A 67 17.82 16.92 -7.60
CA TYR A 67 18.03 16.46 -6.23
C TYR A 67 19.45 16.81 -5.76
N VAL A 68 19.54 17.62 -4.70
CA VAL A 68 20.80 18.04 -4.07
C VAL A 68 21.30 17.05 -3.02
N TYR A 69 20.40 16.22 -2.46
CA TYR A 69 20.74 15.10 -1.57
C TYR A 69 19.88 13.87 -1.89
N LEU A 70 20.47 12.70 -1.67
CA LEU A 70 19.78 11.41 -1.71
C LEU A 70 20.08 10.65 -0.41
N TRP A 71 19.03 10.13 0.22
CA TRP A 71 19.15 9.14 1.29
C TRP A 71 18.66 7.80 0.79
N ALA A 72 19.37 6.74 1.17
CA ALA A 72 19.00 5.36 0.87
C ALA A 72 19.02 4.56 2.18
N ASP A 73 17.95 3.83 2.46
CA ASP A 73 17.80 2.98 3.64
C ASP A 73 17.11 1.65 3.28
N GLY A 74 17.21 0.67 4.15
CA GLY A 74 16.68 -0.67 3.95
C GLY A 74 15.65 -1.08 5.01
N VAL A 75 14.42 -1.36 4.60
CA VAL A 75 13.37 -1.90 5.46
C VAL A 75 13.32 -3.41 5.34
N HIS A 76 13.74 -4.08 6.41
CA HIS A 76 13.71 -5.55 6.47
C HIS A 76 12.30 -6.04 6.76
N VAL A 77 11.80 -6.94 5.92
CA VAL A 77 10.46 -7.51 6.06
C VAL A 77 10.53 -9.02 6.23
N ASN A 78 9.72 -9.54 7.15
CA ASN A 78 9.58 -10.98 7.35
C ASN A 78 8.57 -11.53 6.34
N VAL A 79 9.04 -11.84 5.15
CA VAL A 79 8.27 -12.51 4.10
C VAL A 79 8.68 -13.98 3.99
N ARG A 80 7.70 -14.85 3.74
CA ARG A 80 7.96 -16.28 3.51
C ARG A 80 8.50 -16.45 2.09
N LEU A 81 9.81 -16.56 1.97
CA LEU A 81 10.52 -16.91 0.74
C LEU A 81 11.44 -18.08 1.04
N GLU A 82 11.66 -18.94 0.05
CA GLU A 82 12.38 -20.21 0.27
C GLU A 82 13.86 -19.99 0.63
N GLU A 83 14.52 -18.96 0.10
CA GLU A 83 15.99 -18.88 0.24
C GLU A 83 16.56 -17.52 0.70
N HIS A 84 15.78 -16.43 0.82
CA HIS A 84 16.34 -15.10 1.11
C HIS A 84 15.52 -14.21 2.07
N ARG A 85 16.23 -13.47 2.94
CA ARG A 85 15.69 -12.29 3.64
C ARG A 85 15.61 -11.14 2.65
N LEU A 86 14.41 -10.67 2.34
CA LEU A 86 14.22 -9.47 1.54
C LEU A 86 14.36 -8.20 2.39
N CYS A 87 14.99 -7.21 1.79
CA CYS A 87 15.07 -5.85 2.28
C CYS A 87 14.48 -4.94 1.20
N LEU A 88 13.50 -4.12 1.58
CA LEU A 88 12.95 -3.11 0.70
C LEU A 88 13.89 -1.91 0.74
N LEU A 89 14.46 -1.54 -0.41
CA LEU A 89 15.18 -0.28 -0.55
C LEU A 89 14.17 0.87 -0.49
N VAL A 90 14.48 1.89 0.31
CA VAL A 90 13.74 3.14 0.39
C VAL A 90 14.70 4.27 0.09
N MET A 91 14.38 5.10 -0.89
CA MET A 91 15.17 6.27 -1.25
C MET A 91 14.37 7.55 -1.09
N ILE A 92 14.99 8.57 -0.51
CA ILE A 92 14.41 9.92 -0.36
C ILE A 92 15.34 10.92 -1.04
N GLY A 93 14.80 11.66 -2.01
CA GLY A 93 15.49 12.79 -2.64
C GLY A 93 15.12 14.11 -1.99
N VAL A 94 16.08 15.04 -1.94
CA VAL A 94 15.88 16.42 -1.47
C VAL A 94 16.17 17.39 -2.57
N ARG A 95 15.24 18.30 -2.85
CA ARG A 95 15.41 19.37 -3.82
C ARG A 95 16.16 20.57 -3.23
N ALA A 96 16.62 21.47 -4.09
CA ALA A 96 17.30 22.70 -3.65
C ALA A 96 16.44 23.59 -2.73
N ASP A 97 15.10 23.52 -2.82
CA ASP A 97 14.16 24.22 -1.94
C ASP A 97 13.96 23.53 -0.57
N GLY A 98 14.66 22.42 -0.32
CA GLY A 98 14.58 21.64 0.92
C GLY A 98 13.44 20.61 0.95
N ARG A 99 12.62 20.50 -0.10
CA ARG A 99 11.53 19.52 -0.17
C ARG A 99 12.08 18.11 -0.27
N LYS A 100 11.54 17.21 0.56
CA LYS A 100 11.87 15.78 0.59
C LYS A 100 10.81 14.98 -0.13
N GLU A 101 11.22 14.03 -0.96
CA GLU A 101 10.33 13.19 -1.75
C GLU A 101 10.80 11.74 -1.70
N LEU A 102 9.87 10.79 -1.51
CA LEU A 102 10.17 9.38 -1.73
C LEU A 102 10.42 9.17 -3.23
N ILE A 103 11.54 8.59 -3.63
CA ILE A 103 11.95 8.43 -5.04
C ILE A 103 12.07 6.97 -5.49
N ALA A 104 12.34 6.04 -4.58
CA ALA A 104 12.34 4.60 -4.82
C ALA A 104 11.97 3.83 -3.56
#